data_AF-A0A3C0ZPM0-F1
#
_entry.id   AF-A0A3C0ZPM0-F1
#
_cell.length_a   1.000
_cell.length_b   1.000
_cell.length_c   1.000
_cell.angle_alpha   90.00
_cell.angle_beta   90.00
_cell.angle_gamma   90.00
#
_symmetry.space_group_name_H-M   'P 1'
#
loop_
_entity.id
_entity.type
_entity.pdbx_description
1 polymer ?
#
loop_
_entity_poly.entity_id
_entity_poly.type
_entity_poly.pdbx_seq_one_letter_code
_entity_poly.pdbx_strand_id
1 'polypeptide(L)'
;MIGPHDRIGLVGSNGTGKTTLLRVITGLIQPDDGTISKAKFVTVGYLPQEGIAISGRTLYDEAASAFEDVLEVQRELEEARQNLTRLPPDSEEHAETLEVFGELQHKLEDLDAFRMKSKVERVLMGLGFYVSDLERMTEEFSGGWQMRIEL
;
A
#
# COMPACT_ATOMS: atom_id res chain seq x y z
N MET A 1 -10.01 -23.50 12.92
CA MET A 1 -10.36 -22.07 13.07
C MET A 1 -9.05 -21.34 13.33
N ILE A 2 -8.79 -20.23 12.64
CA ILE A 2 -7.59 -19.40 12.84
C ILE A 2 -8.02 -18.23 13.73
N GLY A 3 -7.42 -18.12 14.92
CA GLY A 3 -7.72 -17.07 15.89
C GLY A 3 -6.85 -15.82 15.72
N PRO A 4 -7.21 -14.71 16.39
CA PRO A 4 -6.36 -13.54 16.47
C PRO A 4 -4.97 -13.89 17.01
N HIS A 5 -3.91 -13.37 16.38
CA HIS A 5 -2.51 -13.57 16.77
C HIS A 5 -1.95 -15.00 16.60
N ASP A 6 -2.70 -15.93 16.03
CA ASP A 6 -2.18 -17.26 15.72
C ASP A 6 -1.04 -17.19 14.70
N ARG A 7 0.03 -17.96 14.95
CA ARG A 7 1.14 -18.17 14.01
C ARG A 7 1.13 -19.62 13.56
N ILE A 8 0.76 -19.86 12.31
CA ILE A 8 0.56 -21.21 11.77
C ILE A 8 1.57 -21.46 10.66
N GLY A 9 2.36 -22.53 10.80
CA GLY A 9 3.25 -23.02 9.75
C GLY A 9 2.61 -24.16 8.96
N LEU A 10 2.49 -24.00 7.64
CA LEU A 10 2.03 -25.07 6.74
C LEU A 10 3.24 -25.82 6.17
N VAL A 11 3.45 -27.06 6.60
CA VAL A 11 4.59 -27.90 6.21
C VAL A 11 4.15 -29.11 5.39
N GLY A 12 4.99 -29.50 4.43
CA GLY A 12 4.75 -30.62 3.51
C GLY A 12 5.78 -30.62 2.38
N SER A 13 5.92 -31.72 1.65
CA SER A 13 6.82 -31.81 0.50
C SER A 13 6.39 -30.90 -0.66
N ASN A 14 7.27 -30.66 -1.63
CA ASN A 14 6.91 -29.91 -2.83
C ASN A 14 5.83 -30.67 -3.62
N GLY A 15 4.85 -29.95 -4.15
CA GLY A 15 3.72 -30.55 -4.87
C GLY A 15 2.53 -30.99 -4.01
N THR A 16 2.58 -30.88 -2.69
CA THR A 16 1.45 -31.26 -1.81
C THR A 16 0.30 -30.24 -1.77
N GLY A 17 0.29 -29.26 -2.67
CA GLY A 17 -0.78 -28.27 -2.76
C GLY A 17 -0.72 -27.11 -1.74
N LYS A 18 0.42 -26.87 -1.06
CA LYS A 18 0.54 -25.75 -0.10
C LYS A 18 0.22 -24.40 -0.73
N THR A 19 0.83 -24.11 -1.88
CA THR A 19 0.57 -22.88 -2.64
C THR A 19 -0.88 -22.82 -3.11
N THR A 20 -1.45 -23.95 -3.53
CA THR A 20 -2.86 -24.05 -3.91
C THR A 20 -3.76 -23.69 -2.72
N LEU A 21 -3.51 -24.25 -1.54
CA LEU A 21 -4.28 -23.97 -0.33
C LEU A 21 -4.21 -22.48 0.04
N LEU A 22 -3.03 -21.87 -0.01
CA LEU A 22 -2.88 -20.43 0.24
C LEU A 22 -3.68 -19.60 -0.77
N ARG A 23 -3.62 -19.95 -2.06
CA ARG A 23 -4.42 -19.27 -3.12
C ARG A 23 -5.92 -19.46 -2.95
N VAL A 24 -6.35 -20.59 -2.41
CA VAL A 24 -7.76 -20.86 -2.10
C VAL A 24 -8.21 -20.03 -0.90
N ILE A 25 -7.39 -19.92 0.16
CA ILE A 25 -7.65 -19.06 1.32
C ILE A 25 -7.76 -17.58 0.92
N THR A 26 -6.93 -17.13 -0.02
CA THR A 26 -6.94 -15.74 -0.51
C THR A 26 -8.05 -15.47 -1.52
N GLY A 27 -8.77 -16.50 -1.97
CA GLY A 27 -9.80 -16.39 -3.00
C GLY A 27 -9.29 -16.27 -4.43
N LEU A 28 -7.97 -16.41 -4.66
CA LEU A 28 -7.36 -16.44 -5.99
C LEU A 28 -7.71 -17.71 -6.77
N ILE A 29 -8.11 -18.78 -6.07
CA ILE A 29 -8.60 -20.04 -6.64
C ILE A 29 -9.87 -20.44 -5.87
N GLN A 30 -10.91 -20.88 -6.57
CA GLN A 30 -12.09 -21.44 -5.90
C GLN A 30 -11.83 -22.90 -5.50
N PRO A 31 -12.27 -23.33 -4.30
CA PRO A 31 -12.19 -24.73 -3.93
C PRO A 31 -13.14 -25.57 -4.80
N ASP A 32 -12.71 -26.79 -5.16
CA ASP A 32 -13.57 -27.74 -5.88
C ASP A 32 -14.70 -28.28 -4.97
N ASP A 33 -14.45 -28.37 -3.66
CA ASP A 33 -15.41 -28.76 -2.63
C ASP A 33 -15.07 -28.11 -1.28
N GLY A 34 -16.06 -28.05 -0.39
CA GLY A 34 -15.97 -27.43 0.94
C GLY A 34 -16.17 -25.91 0.92
N THR A 35 -16.01 -25.28 2.08
CA THR A 35 -16.27 -23.85 2.25
C THR A 35 -15.19 -23.17 3.08
N ILE A 36 -14.81 -21.95 2.68
CA ILE A 36 -14.02 -21.02 3.48
C ILE A 36 -14.94 -19.94 4.02
N SER A 37 -14.90 -19.73 5.34
CA SER A 37 -15.61 -18.64 5.99
C SER A 37 -14.60 -17.68 6.62
N LYS A 38 -14.76 -16.38 6.35
CA LYS A 38 -14.00 -15.30 6.97
C LYS A 38 -14.95 -14.24 7.52
N ALA A 39 -14.57 -13.59 8.61
CA ALA A 39 -15.31 -12.45 9.12
C ALA A 39 -15.23 -11.27 8.13
N LYS A 40 -16.32 -10.50 7.99
CA LYS A 40 -16.42 -9.42 6.98
C LYS A 40 -15.35 -8.34 7.09
N PHE A 41 -14.86 -8.09 8.30
CA PHE A 41 -13.84 -7.07 8.60
C PHE A 41 -12.40 -7.55 8.42
N VAL A 42 -12.17 -8.82 8.02
CA VAL A 42 -10.84 -9.39 7.84
C VAL A 42 -10.36 -9.20 6.40
N THR A 43 -9.23 -8.50 6.25
CA THR A 43 -8.41 -8.46 5.03
C THR A 43 -7.37 -9.57 5.05
N VAL A 44 -6.98 -10.05 3.86
CA VAL A 44 -5.98 -11.12 3.71
C VAL A 44 -4.86 -10.59 2.81
N GLY A 45 -3.65 -10.48 3.36
CA GLY A 45 -2.44 -10.22 2.60
C GLY A 45 -1.83 -11.51 2.06
N TYR A 46 -1.29 -11.49 0.84
CA TYR A 46 -0.68 -12.65 0.20
C TYR A 46 0.58 -12.25 -0.56
N LEU A 47 1.72 -12.81 -0.15
CA LEU A 47 2.99 -12.66 -0.85
C LEU A 47 3.29 -13.94 -1.66
N PRO A 48 3.31 -13.89 -3.00
CA PRO A 48 3.66 -15.04 -3.84
C PRO A 48 5.15 -15.40 -3.74
N GLN A 49 5.49 -16.65 -4.02
CA GLN A 49 6.88 -17.14 -3.95
C GLN A 49 7.77 -16.70 -5.11
N GLU A 50 7.20 -16.31 -6.26
CA GLU A 50 7.94 -15.97 -7.48
C GLU A 50 7.32 -14.74 -8.15
N GLY A 51 8.12 -14.04 -8.97
CA GLY A 51 7.62 -13.06 -9.94
C GLY A 51 7.61 -11.60 -9.49
N ILE A 52 8.21 -11.27 -8.35
CA ILE A 52 8.33 -9.88 -7.92
C ILE A 52 9.63 -9.32 -8.51
N ALA A 53 9.48 -8.61 -9.61
CA ALA A 53 10.49 -7.72 -10.15
C ALA A 53 9.87 -6.33 -10.25
N ILE A 54 10.18 -5.49 -9.26
CA ILE A 54 9.78 -4.08 -9.22
C ILE A 54 10.86 -3.24 -9.89
N SER A 55 10.42 -2.22 -10.63
CA SER A 55 11.29 -1.30 -11.34
C SER A 55 10.61 0.06 -11.59
N GLY A 56 11.43 1.09 -11.82
CA GLY A 56 10.95 2.39 -12.26
C GLY A 56 10.42 3.31 -11.15
N ARG A 57 10.63 2.92 -9.89
CA ARG A 57 10.34 3.73 -8.71
C ARG A 57 11.50 3.64 -7.72
N THR A 58 11.63 4.67 -6.88
CA THR A 58 12.53 4.63 -5.74
C THR A 58 11.99 3.67 -4.68
N LEU A 59 12.86 3.18 -3.79
CA LEU A 59 12.46 2.36 -2.64
C LEU A 59 11.36 3.05 -1.82
N TYR A 60 11.48 4.35 -1.58
CA TYR A 60 10.49 5.11 -0.83
C TYR A 60 9.15 5.16 -1.56
N ASP A 61 9.15 5.49 -2.85
CA ASP A 61 7.90 5.64 -3.62
C ASP A 61 7.16 4.30 -3.75
N GLU A 62 7.90 3.20 -3.89
CA GLU A 62 7.31 1.87 -3.92
C GLU A 62 6.60 1.55 -2.60
N ALA A 63 7.28 1.75 -1.46
CA ALA A 63 6.68 1.53 -0.15
C ALA A 63 5.55 2.53 0.16
N ALA A 64 5.65 3.76 -0.32
CA ALA A 64 4.62 4.79 -0.17
C ALA A 64 3.36 4.48 -0.98
N SER A 65 3.45 3.67 -2.05
CA SER A 65 2.29 3.25 -2.85
C SER A 65 1.24 2.47 -2.05
N ALA A 66 1.62 1.89 -0.89
CA ALA A 66 0.68 1.31 0.07
C ALA A 66 -0.30 2.35 0.68
N PHE A 67 -0.05 3.64 0.48
CA PHE A 67 -0.87 4.78 0.91
C PHE A 67 -1.43 5.56 -0.30
N GLU A 68 -1.79 4.86 -1.39
CA GLU A 68 -2.30 5.49 -2.61
C GLU A 68 -3.51 6.40 -2.37
N ASP A 69 -4.35 6.07 -1.37
CA ASP A 69 -5.47 6.92 -0.94
C ASP A 69 -5.03 8.28 -0.43
N VAL A 70 -3.96 8.32 0.37
CA VAL A 70 -3.33 9.58 0.83
C VAL A 70 -2.70 10.32 -0.34
N LEU A 71 -1.96 9.60 -1.19
CA LEU A 71 -1.26 10.18 -2.34
C LEU A 71 -2.23 10.80 -3.35
N GLU A 72 -3.37 10.16 -3.58
CA GLU A 72 -4.43 10.67 -4.46
C GLU A 72 -4.99 12.00 -3.94
N VAL A 73 -5.37 12.06 -2.67
CA VAL A 73 -5.91 13.28 -2.06
C VAL A 73 -4.86 14.40 -2.05
N GLN A 74 -3.58 14.07 -1.84
CA GLN A 74 -2.49 15.06 -1.94
C GLN A 74 -2.36 15.64 -3.35
N ARG A 75 -2.51 14.82 -4.40
CA ARG A 75 -2.50 15.28 -5.80
C ARG A 75 -3.70 16.21 -6.07
N GLU A 76 -4.90 15.82 -5.66
CA GLU A 76 -6.12 16.63 -5.80
C GLU A 76 -5.98 17.98 -5.07
N LEU A 77 -5.43 17.96 -3.85
CA LEU A 77 -5.20 19.17 -3.05
C LEU A 77 -4.22 20.12 -3.74
N GLU A 78 -3.14 19.59 -4.30
CA GLU A 78 -2.15 20.38 -5.04
C GLU A 78 -2.75 20.98 -6.32
N GLU A 79 -3.60 20.24 -7.02
CA GLU A 79 -4.33 20.76 -8.18
C GLU A 79 -5.29 21.90 -7.78
N ALA A 80 -6.09 21.70 -6.72
CA ALA A 80 -6.97 22.74 -6.18
C ALA A 80 -6.17 23.99 -5.78
N ARG A 81 -5.01 23.83 -5.14
CA ARG A 81 -4.10 24.93 -4.77
C ARG A 81 -3.61 25.72 -5.98
N GLN A 82 -3.24 25.02 -7.06
CA GLN A 82 -2.82 25.67 -8.30
C GLN A 82 -3.97 26.42 -8.96
N ASN A 83 -5.18 25.87 -8.92
CA ASN A 83 -6.39 26.52 -9.45
C ASN A 83 -6.72 27.79 -8.66
N LEU A 84 -6.69 27.76 -7.33
CA LEU A 84 -6.85 28.94 -6.48
C LEU A 84 -5.86 30.06 -6.80
N THR A 85 -4.63 29.71 -7.20
CA THR A 85 -3.60 30.69 -7.59
C THR A 85 -3.90 31.34 -8.96
N ARG A 86 -4.61 30.63 -9.84
CA ARG A 86 -4.91 31.08 -11.21
C ARG A 86 -6.25 31.81 -11.33
N LEU A 87 -7.24 31.42 -10.53
CA LEU A 87 -8.59 31.96 -10.57
C LEU A 87 -8.64 33.36 -9.94
N PRO A 88 -9.45 34.30 -10.49
CA PRO A 88 -9.70 35.58 -9.85
C PRO A 88 -10.32 35.40 -8.45
N PRO A 89 -9.82 36.07 -7.40
CA PRO A 89 -10.30 35.86 -6.02
C PRO A 89 -11.81 36.10 -5.82
N ASP A 90 -12.42 36.94 -6.64
CA ASP A 90 -13.84 37.30 -6.55
C ASP A 90 -14.75 36.44 -7.44
N SER A 91 -14.22 35.41 -8.13
CA SER A 91 -15.04 34.51 -8.96
C SER A 91 -15.75 33.44 -8.13
N GLU A 92 -16.94 33.02 -8.59
CA GLU A 92 -17.69 31.90 -8.01
C GLU A 92 -16.86 30.61 -8.02
N GLU A 93 -16.15 30.35 -9.13
CA GLU A 93 -15.22 29.23 -9.28
C GLU A 93 -14.09 29.23 -8.24
N HIS A 94 -13.58 30.41 -7.85
CA HIS A 94 -12.56 30.52 -6.80
C HIS A 94 -13.14 30.13 -5.44
N ALA A 95 -14.36 30.58 -5.13
CA ALA A 95 -15.06 30.22 -3.91
C ALA A 95 -15.33 28.70 -3.84
N GLU A 96 -15.84 28.10 -4.92
CA GLU A 96 -16.05 26.65 -5.00
C GLU A 96 -14.74 25.85 -4.84
N THR A 97 -13.67 26.28 -5.52
CA THR A 97 -12.35 25.63 -5.40
C THR A 97 -11.81 25.74 -3.96
N LEU A 98 -12.10 26.84 -3.26
CA LEU A 98 -11.67 27.04 -1.88
C LEU A 98 -12.40 26.10 -0.92
N GLU A 99 -13.68 25.85 -1.13
CA GLU A 99 -14.46 24.86 -0.38
C GLU A 99 -13.88 23.45 -0.58
N VAL A 100 -13.66 23.03 -1.84
CA VAL A 100 -13.03 21.74 -2.18
C VAL A 100 -11.65 21.60 -1.55
N PHE A 101 -10.83 22.66 -1.60
CA PHE A 101 -9.52 22.67 -0.96
C PHE A 101 -9.62 22.39 0.54
N GLY A 102 -10.57 23.02 1.24
CA GLY A 102 -10.83 22.77 2.66
C GLY A 102 -11.26 21.32 2.95
N GLU A 103 -12.15 20.76 2.14
CA GLU A 103 -12.59 19.36 2.29
C GLU A 103 -11.42 18.38 2.09
N LEU A 104 -10.57 18.61 1.10
CA LEU A 104 -9.39 17.79 0.84
C LEU A 104 -8.37 17.87 1.98
N GLN A 105 -8.20 19.05 2.60
CA GLN A 105 -7.35 19.18 3.79
C GLN A 105 -7.87 18.33 4.96
N HIS A 106 -9.16 18.41 5.26
CA HIS A 106 -9.77 17.58 6.30
C HIS A 106 -9.67 16.08 6.00
N LYS A 107 -9.86 15.69 4.74
CA LYS A 107 -9.69 14.29 4.31
C LYS A 107 -8.25 13.79 4.56
N LEU A 108 -7.22 14.62 4.35
CA LEU A 108 -5.84 14.24 4.68
C LEU A 108 -5.59 14.13 6.19
N GLU A 109 -6.25 14.97 7.00
CA GLU A 109 -6.18 14.87 8.46
C GLU A 109 -6.80 13.55 8.94
N ASP A 110 -7.99 13.20 8.43
CA ASP A 110 -8.69 11.95 8.75
C ASP A 110 -7.90 10.69 8.32
N LEU A 111 -7.13 10.80 7.23
CA LEU A 111 -6.23 9.74 6.77
C LEU A 111 -4.89 9.69 7.52
N ASP A 112 -4.68 10.53 8.54
CA ASP A 112 -3.42 10.60 9.30
C ASP A 112 -2.19 10.85 8.39
N ALA A 113 -2.37 11.61 7.29
CA ALA A 113 -1.36 11.76 6.22
C ALA A 113 0.01 12.25 6.71
N PHE A 114 0.02 13.09 7.75
CA PHE A 114 1.25 13.59 8.38
C PHE A 114 2.15 12.49 8.95
N ARG A 115 1.60 11.31 9.26
CA ARG A 115 2.36 10.15 9.76
C ARG A 115 2.92 9.28 8.66
N MET A 116 2.43 9.41 7.42
CA MET A 116 2.75 8.52 6.29
C MET A 116 4.26 8.35 6.14
N LYS A 117 5.00 9.45 5.98
CA LYS A 117 6.47 9.44 5.82
C LYS A 117 7.17 8.65 6.94
N SER A 118 6.84 8.97 8.19
CA SER A 118 7.42 8.30 9.36
C SER A 118 7.04 6.81 9.46
N LYS A 119 5.89 6.42 8.91
CA LYS A 119 5.42 5.03 8.91
C LYS A 119 6.14 4.22 7.85
N VAL A 120 6.28 4.76 6.63
CA VAL A 120 7.07 4.18 5.53
C VAL A 120 8.51 3.97 5.99
N GLU A 121 9.17 5.02 6.49
CA GLU A 121 10.56 4.95 6.94
C GLU A 121 10.76 3.91 8.06
N ARG A 122 9.87 3.87 9.07
CA ARG A 122 9.97 2.89 10.16
C ARG A 122 9.82 1.45 9.67
N VAL A 123 8.92 1.19 8.72
CA VAL A 123 8.73 -0.15 8.16
C VAL A 123 9.97 -0.57 7.38
N LEU A 124 10.46 0.29 6.47
CA LEU A 124 11.66 0.03 5.67
C LEU A 124 12.90 -0.20 6.55
N MET A 125 13.12 0.62 7.58
CA MET A 125 14.19 0.40 8.55
C MET A 125 14.03 -0.92 9.30
N GLY A 126 12.80 -1.27 9.69
CA GLY A 126 12.49 -2.56 10.34
C GLY A 126 12.76 -3.78 9.45
N LEU A 127 12.70 -3.61 8.13
CA LEU A 127 13.02 -4.63 7.13
C LEU A 127 14.52 -4.71 6.79
N GLY A 128 15.30 -3.75 7.28
CA GLY A 128 16.77 -3.70 7.17
C GLY A 128 17.32 -2.71 6.14
N PHE A 129 16.49 -1.84 5.57
CA PHE A 129 16.95 -0.76 4.68
C PHE A 129 17.49 0.44 5.47
N TYR A 130 18.39 1.21 4.86
CA TYR A 130 18.93 2.43 5.44
C TYR A 130 18.28 3.69 4.84
N VAL A 131 18.39 4.84 5.52
CA VAL A 131 17.91 6.13 4.99
C VAL A 131 18.55 6.45 3.63
N SER A 132 19.82 6.10 3.46
CA SER A 132 20.54 6.27 2.19
C SER A 132 19.99 5.42 1.05
N ASP A 133 19.19 4.39 1.35
CA ASP A 133 18.59 3.52 0.34
C ASP A 133 17.26 4.07 -0.22
N LEU A 134 16.63 5.04 0.45
CA LEU A 134 15.28 5.48 0.15
C LEU A 134 15.12 6.06 -1.27
N GLU A 135 16.13 6.77 -1.76
CA GLU A 135 16.14 7.40 -3.09
C GLU A 135 16.68 6.46 -4.18
N ARG A 136 17.19 5.28 -3.81
CA ARG A 136 17.72 4.32 -4.79
C ARG A 136 16.59 3.67 -5.56
N MET A 137 16.85 3.37 -6.82
CA MET A 137 15.87 2.70 -7.67
C MET A 137 15.67 1.25 -7.22
N THR A 138 14.43 0.76 -7.28
CA THR A 138 14.06 -0.60 -6.87
C THR A 138 14.82 -1.68 -7.65
N GLU A 139 15.18 -1.45 -8.91
CA GLU A 139 16.00 -2.34 -9.74
C GLU A 139 17.48 -2.45 -9.31
N GLU A 140 17.98 -1.55 -8.45
CA GLU A 140 19.34 -1.64 -7.90
C GLU A 140 19.47 -2.70 -6.81
N PHE A 141 18.35 -3.19 -6.27
CA PHE A 141 18.32 -4.19 -5.22
C PHE A 141 18.29 -5.60 -5.79
N SER A 142 18.93 -6.56 -5.10
CA SER A 142 18.83 -7.96 -5.51
C SER A 142 17.39 -8.48 -5.35
N GLY A 143 17.01 -9.54 -6.08
CA GLY A 143 15.64 -10.07 -6.00
C GLY A 143 15.18 -10.45 -4.58
N GLY A 144 16.10 -10.88 -3.71
CA GLY A 144 15.79 -11.14 -2.29
C GLY A 144 15.51 -9.86 -1.48
N TRP A 145 16.08 -8.73 -1.88
CA TRP A 145 15.76 -7.42 -1.31
C TRP A 145 14.47 -6.86 -1.93
N GLN A 146 14.23 -7.04 -3.23
CA GLN A 146 12.95 -6.68 -3.86
C GLN A 146 11.76 -7.40 -3.21
N MET A 147 11.91 -8.69 -2.90
CA MET A 147 10.93 -9.46 -2.13
C MET A 147 10.63 -8.85 -0.75
N ARG A 148 11.61 -8.18 -0.12
CA ARG A 148 11.41 -7.51 1.17
C ARG A 148 10.64 -6.20 1.03
N ILE A 149 10.68 -5.55 -0.13
CA ILE A 149 9.95 -4.30 -0.37
C ILE A 149 8.44 -4.59 -0.44
N GLU A 150 8.06 -5.73 -1.00
CA GLU A 150 6.66 -6.19 -1.12
C GLU A 150 6.05 -6.83 0.13
N LEU A 151 6.77 -6.88 1.26
CA LEU A 151 6.30 -7.48 2.52
C LEU A 151 5.34 -6.55 3.29
#